data_AF-A0A3E5GN84-F1
#
_entry.id   AF-A0A3E5GN84-F1
#
_cell.length_a   1.000
_cell.length_b   1.000
_cell.length_c   1.000
_cell.angle_alpha   90.00
_cell.angle_beta   90.00
_cell.angle_gamma   90.00
#
_symmetry.space_group_name_H-M   'P 1'
#
loop_
_entity.id
_entity.type
_entity.pdbx_description
1 polymer ?
#
loop_
_entity_poly.entity_id
_entity_poly.type
_entity_poly.pdbx_seq_one_letter_code
_entity_poly.pdbx_strand_id
1 'polypeptide(L)'
;MLVFYEDQCPEWRDELDELGMRTLVSPSHDADEWTARDEKKNPKHKAGTLKEPHRHLLAMYDNPVSYDQVVKDFAFLKSKNVKYVKSLPAMARYLTHMDSPDKAQYDPEGVCEFGGADWRDLCATTSDKHLALREMRAFIRENNIVDFYLFWDWCDEHNDEWSRLLDDSCCYAIEHYMRSFRAAQVVTQEDRDALRAKRVDDGCHTDCQTGAIQS
;
A
#
# COMPACT_ATOMS: atom_id res chain seq x y z
N MET A 1 13.17 1.69 -11.22
CA MET A 1 13.15 3.12 -10.87
C MET A 1 14.15 3.86 -11.73
N LEU A 2 13.75 4.98 -12.30
CA LEU A 2 14.57 5.90 -13.09
C LEU A 2 14.53 7.30 -12.45
N VAL A 3 15.51 8.14 -12.80
CA VAL A 3 15.51 9.58 -12.46
C VAL A 3 15.73 10.38 -13.73
N PHE A 4 14.88 11.36 -14.00
CA PHE A 4 14.99 12.21 -15.19
C PHE A 4 14.73 13.68 -14.86
N TYR A 5 15.11 14.56 -15.79
CA TYR A 5 14.94 16.01 -15.68
C TYR A 5 13.91 16.45 -16.74
N GLU A 6 12.81 17.06 -16.30
CA GLU A 6 11.67 17.39 -17.18
C GLU A 6 12.05 18.31 -18.34
N ASP A 7 12.93 19.28 -18.08
CA ASP A 7 13.43 20.24 -19.06
C ASP A 7 14.16 19.57 -20.23
N GLN A 8 14.70 18.38 -20.02
CA GLN A 8 15.41 17.61 -21.04
C GLN A 8 14.50 16.71 -21.87
N CYS A 9 13.27 16.47 -21.44
CA CYS A 9 12.32 15.56 -22.07
C CYS A 9 10.87 16.08 -21.93
N PRO A 10 10.51 17.23 -22.53
CA PRO A 10 9.19 17.85 -22.35
C PRO A 10 8.02 16.94 -22.76
N GLU A 11 8.22 16.07 -23.75
CA GLU A 11 7.22 15.11 -24.25
C GLU A 11 7.04 13.87 -23.34
N TRP A 12 7.68 13.83 -22.16
CA TRP A 12 7.70 12.64 -21.31
C TRP A 12 6.33 12.10 -20.94
N ARG A 13 5.33 12.99 -20.81
CA ARG A 13 3.95 12.60 -20.46
C ARG A 13 3.31 11.79 -21.58
N ASP A 14 3.39 12.30 -22.80
CA ASP A 14 2.77 11.68 -23.97
C ASP A 14 3.46 10.34 -24.30
N GLU A 15 4.79 10.30 -24.23
CA GLU A 15 5.57 9.06 -24.42
C GLU A 15 5.23 7.99 -23.36
N LEU A 16 5.00 8.37 -22.10
CA LEU A 16 4.59 7.42 -21.06
C LEU A 16 3.16 6.91 -21.24
N ASP A 17 2.26 7.76 -21.72
CA ASP A 17 0.88 7.36 -22.03
C ASP A 17 0.85 6.37 -23.20
N GLU A 18 1.60 6.65 -24.26
CA GLU A 18 1.71 5.78 -25.44
C GLU A 18 2.35 4.42 -25.16
N LEU A 19 3.26 4.32 -24.18
CA LEU A 19 3.84 3.04 -23.76
C LEU A 19 2.78 2.05 -23.27
N GLY A 20 1.61 2.51 -22.81
CA GLY A 20 0.51 1.66 -22.36
C GLY A 20 0.86 0.74 -21.19
N MET A 21 1.85 1.12 -20.38
CA MET A 21 2.35 0.31 -19.28
C MET A 21 2.13 1.02 -17.94
N ARG A 22 1.97 0.24 -16.87
CA ARG A 22 1.84 0.79 -15.52
C ARG A 22 3.11 1.53 -15.13
N THR A 23 3.00 2.85 -14.97
CA THR A 23 4.07 3.67 -14.42
C THR A 23 3.55 4.68 -13.42
N LEU A 24 4.40 5.03 -12.46
CA LEU A 24 4.20 6.14 -11.53
C LEU A 24 5.34 7.13 -11.68
N VAL A 25 5.02 8.42 -11.70
CA VAL A 25 6.01 9.49 -11.71
C VAL A 25 5.79 10.36 -10.48
N SER A 26 6.85 10.60 -9.71
CA SER A 26 6.80 11.49 -8.55
C SER A 26 6.35 12.91 -8.93
N PRO A 27 5.95 13.75 -7.96
CA PRO A 27 5.99 15.20 -8.11
C PRO A 27 7.37 15.67 -8.59
N SER A 28 7.48 16.94 -8.97
CA SER A 28 8.79 17.54 -9.23
C SER A 28 9.57 17.63 -7.91
N HIS A 29 10.69 16.91 -7.81
CA HIS A 29 11.59 16.99 -6.67
C HIS A 29 12.51 18.21 -6.81
N ASP A 30 12.04 19.38 -6.39
CA ASP A 30 12.72 20.67 -6.48
C ASP A 30 13.28 21.17 -5.13
N ALA A 31 12.93 20.52 -4.02
CA ALA A 31 13.36 20.86 -2.67
C ALA A 31 14.40 19.88 -2.09
N ASP A 32 14.92 18.99 -2.93
CA ASP A 32 15.91 17.99 -2.54
C ASP A 32 17.29 18.62 -2.30
N GLU A 33 17.91 18.34 -1.16
CA GLU A 33 19.28 18.78 -0.87
C GLU A 33 20.31 17.65 -1.04
N TRP A 34 21.52 18.02 -1.45
CA TRP A 34 22.68 17.14 -1.38
C TRP A 34 23.04 16.86 0.07
N THR A 35 23.37 15.61 0.38
CA THR A 35 23.78 15.20 1.72
C THR A 35 25.31 15.18 1.86
N ALA A 36 25.81 15.15 3.09
CA ALA A 36 27.25 14.92 3.36
C ALA A 36 27.77 13.61 2.73
N ARG A 37 26.90 12.61 2.59
CA ARG A 37 27.23 11.35 1.91
C ARG A 37 27.40 11.55 0.41
N ASP A 38 26.60 12.42 -0.21
CA ASP A 38 26.68 12.72 -1.64
C ASP A 38 27.95 13.51 -1.93
N GLU A 39 28.30 14.48 -1.07
CA GLU A 39 29.56 15.23 -1.18
C GLU A 39 30.79 14.32 -1.08
N LYS A 40 30.76 13.34 -0.17
CA LYS A 40 31.84 12.35 -0.04
C LYS A 40 32.00 11.49 -1.29
N LYS A 41 30.92 11.20 -2.01
CA LYS A 41 30.95 10.42 -3.26
C LYS A 41 31.35 11.26 -4.46
N ASN A 42 30.88 12.50 -4.51
CA ASN A 42 31.17 13.45 -5.57
C ASN A 42 31.37 14.85 -4.94
N PRO A 43 32.61 15.36 -4.89
CA PRO A 43 32.91 16.66 -4.28
C PRO A 43 32.18 17.87 -4.91
N LYS A 44 31.56 17.69 -6.09
CA LYS A 44 30.70 18.69 -6.75
C LYS A 44 29.33 18.82 -6.08
N HIS A 45 28.85 17.78 -5.42
CA HIS A 45 27.58 17.81 -4.68
C HIS A 45 27.89 18.42 -3.30
N LYS A 46 27.42 19.64 -3.03
CA LYS A 46 27.73 20.33 -1.77
C LYS A 46 26.64 20.08 -0.74
N ALA A 47 26.98 19.55 0.42
CA ALA A 47 25.98 19.25 1.44
C ALA A 47 25.16 20.51 1.80
N GLY A 48 23.82 20.37 1.87
CA GLY A 48 22.90 21.47 2.15
C GLY A 48 22.60 22.38 0.94
N THR A 49 23.08 22.05 -0.26
CA THR A 49 22.69 22.76 -1.50
C THR A 49 21.62 21.97 -2.26
N LEU A 50 20.72 22.70 -2.92
CA LEU A 50 19.64 22.10 -3.69
C LEU A 50 20.19 21.30 -4.89
N LYS A 51 19.54 20.17 -5.15
CA LYS A 51 19.71 19.39 -6.37
C LYS A 51 18.97 20.06 -7.51
N GLU A 52 19.35 19.72 -8.73
CA GLU A 52 18.56 20.08 -9.92
C GLU A 52 17.17 19.43 -9.83
N PRO A 53 16.08 20.16 -10.18
CA PRO A 53 14.73 19.62 -10.16
C PRO A 53 14.60 18.37 -11.02
N HIS A 54 14.19 17.26 -10.42
CA HIS A 54 14.13 15.97 -11.09
C HIS A 54 12.86 15.21 -10.73
N ARG A 55 12.56 14.18 -11.50
CA ARG A 55 11.47 13.25 -11.19
C ARG A 55 11.98 11.82 -11.04
N HIS A 56 11.35 11.10 -10.13
CA HIS A 56 11.48 9.66 -9.99
C HIS A 56 10.40 8.97 -10.80
N LEU A 57 10.78 7.99 -11.62
CA LEU A 57 9.84 7.14 -12.33
C LEU A 57 9.92 5.70 -11.83
N LEU A 58 8.77 5.10 -11.57
CA LEU A 58 8.61 3.70 -11.22
C LEU A 58 7.85 2.99 -12.35
N ALA A 59 8.55 2.12 -13.07
CA ALA A 59 7.99 1.31 -14.13
C ALA A 59 7.69 -0.11 -13.63
N MET A 60 6.51 -0.64 -13.96
CA MET A 60 6.04 -1.95 -13.53
C MET A 60 5.76 -2.82 -14.74
N TYR A 61 6.61 -3.82 -14.95
CA TYR A 61 6.43 -4.82 -16.02
C TYR A 61 5.67 -6.03 -15.49
N ASP A 62 4.72 -6.53 -16.27
CA ASP A 62 3.97 -7.74 -15.91
C ASP A 62 4.84 -9.02 -16.00
N ASN A 63 5.88 -8.97 -16.83
CA ASN A 63 6.83 -10.06 -17.01
C ASN A 63 8.27 -9.58 -16.79
N PRO A 64 9.19 -10.45 -16.34
CA PRO A 64 10.60 -10.10 -16.23
C PRO A 64 11.18 -9.63 -17.57
N VAL A 65 11.87 -8.50 -17.56
CA VAL A 65 12.57 -7.93 -18.72
C VAL A 65 14.05 -7.73 -18.43
N SER A 66 14.86 -7.67 -19.47
CA SER A 66 16.29 -7.41 -19.34
C SER A 66 16.55 -5.93 -19.05
N TYR A 67 17.70 -5.64 -18.42
CA TYR A 67 18.12 -4.26 -18.16
C TYR A 67 18.20 -3.42 -19.46
N ASP A 68 18.74 -4.00 -20.53
CA ASP A 68 18.88 -3.33 -21.82
C ASP A 68 17.52 -3.01 -22.45
N GLN A 69 16.52 -3.87 -22.24
CA GLN A 69 15.16 -3.60 -22.70
C GLN A 69 14.59 -2.38 -21.96
N VAL A 70 14.72 -2.33 -20.64
CA VAL A 70 14.27 -1.18 -19.83
C VAL A 70 14.97 0.11 -20.26
N VAL A 71 16.28 0.07 -20.55
CA VAL A 71 17.01 1.25 -21.03
C VAL A 71 16.51 1.70 -22.41
N LYS A 72 16.17 0.78 -23.29
CA LYS A 72 15.61 1.10 -24.61
C LYS A 72 14.22 1.70 -24.50
N ASP A 73 13.34 1.09 -23.72
CA ASP A 73 11.95 1.52 -23.55
C ASP A 73 11.87 2.94 -22.96
N PHE A 74 12.80 3.29 -22.05
CA PHE A 74 12.86 4.60 -21.42
C PHE A 74 13.97 5.52 -21.97
N ALA A 75 14.47 5.26 -23.19
CA ALA A 75 15.56 6.05 -23.77
C ALA A 75 15.17 7.53 -23.97
N PHE A 76 13.89 7.81 -24.23
CA PHE A 76 13.36 9.17 -24.40
C PHE A 76 13.54 10.06 -23.16
N LEU A 77 13.59 9.47 -21.97
CA LEU A 77 13.85 10.19 -20.70
C LEU A 77 15.31 10.61 -20.54
N LYS A 78 16.21 10.15 -21.40
CA LYS A 78 17.67 10.42 -21.35
C LYS A 78 18.31 10.09 -19.99
N SER A 79 17.65 9.22 -19.21
CA SER A 79 18.11 8.83 -17.89
C SER A 79 19.27 7.85 -17.98
N LYS A 80 20.30 8.07 -17.16
CA LYS A 80 21.44 7.14 -17.00
C LYS A 80 21.33 6.28 -15.75
N ASN A 81 20.32 6.51 -14.92
CA ASN A 81 20.21 5.97 -13.57
C ASN A 81 19.02 5.02 -13.44
N VAL A 82 19.11 3.85 -14.08
CA VAL A 82 18.12 2.78 -13.93
C VAL A 82 18.50 1.87 -12.77
N LYS A 83 17.57 1.67 -11.83
CA LYS A 83 17.77 0.82 -10.65
C LYS A 83 16.63 -0.17 -10.49
N TYR A 84 16.98 -1.41 -10.15
CA TYR A 84 16.00 -2.43 -9.76
C TYR A 84 15.33 -2.08 -8.44
N VAL A 85 14.02 -2.29 -8.35
CA VAL A 85 13.21 -1.98 -7.17
C VAL A 85 13.03 -3.25 -6.36
N LYS A 86 13.46 -3.21 -5.10
CA LYS A 86 13.40 -4.38 -4.20
C LYS A 86 12.04 -4.54 -3.51
N SER A 87 11.38 -3.43 -3.23
CA SER A 87 10.06 -3.38 -2.62
C SER A 87 9.27 -2.30 -3.35
N LEU A 88 8.21 -2.72 -4.03
CA LEU A 88 7.36 -1.81 -4.79
C LEU A 88 6.64 -0.82 -3.85
N PRO A 89 6.05 -1.24 -2.71
CA PRO A 89 5.39 -0.30 -1.80
C PRO A 89 6.33 0.73 -1.19
N ALA A 90 7.51 0.30 -0.74
CA ALA A 90 8.50 1.22 -0.17
C ALA A 90 8.97 2.25 -1.22
N MET A 91 9.05 1.86 -2.49
CA MET A 91 9.46 2.77 -3.56
C MET A 91 8.33 3.70 -4.00
N ALA A 92 7.07 3.24 -3.99
CA ALA A 92 5.92 4.10 -4.23
C ALA A 92 5.84 5.21 -3.16
N ARG A 93 5.95 4.85 -1.87
CA ARG A 93 6.02 5.82 -0.75
C ARG A 93 7.23 6.76 -0.85
N TYR A 94 8.33 6.28 -1.41
CA TYR A 94 9.53 7.09 -1.62
C TYR A 94 9.30 8.21 -2.66
N LEU A 95 8.37 8.07 -3.60
CA LEU A 95 8.07 9.12 -4.59
C LEU A 95 7.61 10.44 -3.96
N THR A 96 7.14 10.41 -2.71
CA THR A 96 6.77 11.62 -1.95
C THR A 96 7.61 11.81 -0.69
N HIS A 97 8.64 10.97 -0.52
CA HIS A 97 9.48 10.89 0.68
C HIS A 97 8.75 10.58 2.00
N MET A 98 7.57 9.95 1.92
CA MET A 98 6.69 9.68 3.08
C MET A 98 7.39 9.01 4.27
N ASP A 99 8.36 8.11 4.02
CA ASP A 99 9.11 7.39 5.06
C ASP A 99 10.48 8.00 5.39
N SER A 100 10.82 9.16 4.82
CA SER A 100 12.11 9.84 4.97
C SER A 100 11.92 11.22 5.61
N PRO A 101 11.71 11.30 6.93
CA PRO A 101 11.38 12.56 7.62
C PRO A 101 12.51 13.60 7.57
N ASP A 102 13.72 13.17 7.26
CA ASP A 102 14.90 14.02 7.05
C ASP A 102 14.94 14.69 5.68
N LYS A 103 13.99 14.40 4.80
CA LYS A 103 13.89 14.95 3.45
C LYS A 103 12.65 15.81 3.28
N ALA A 104 12.70 16.70 2.29
CA ALA A 104 11.54 17.42 1.81
C ALA A 104 10.41 16.43 1.46
N GLN A 105 9.23 16.66 2.03
CA GLN A 105 8.02 15.90 1.77
C GLN A 105 7.29 16.52 0.58
N TYR A 106 6.81 15.70 -0.33
CA TYR A 106 6.08 16.16 -1.51
C TYR A 106 4.61 15.76 -1.44
N ASP A 107 3.76 16.53 -2.11
CA ASP A 107 2.32 16.31 -2.14
C ASP A 107 1.98 15.04 -2.93
N PRO A 108 1.28 14.05 -2.32
CA PRO A 108 0.70 12.91 -3.00
C PRO A 108 -0.10 13.25 -4.27
N GLU A 109 -0.83 14.35 -4.28
CA GLU A 109 -1.64 14.77 -5.44
C GLU A 109 -0.78 15.15 -6.66
N GLY A 110 0.52 15.36 -6.47
CA GLY A 110 1.47 15.60 -7.54
C GLY A 110 2.01 14.34 -8.23
N VAL A 111 1.65 13.14 -7.76
CA VAL A 111 2.03 11.87 -8.38
C VAL A 111 1.24 11.69 -9.68
N CYS A 112 1.93 11.45 -10.79
CA CYS A 112 1.29 11.14 -12.07
C CYS A 112 1.22 9.62 -12.27
N GLU A 113 0.04 9.13 -12.62
CA GLU A 113 -0.29 7.72 -12.76
C GLU A 113 -0.60 7.41 -14.22
N PHE A 114 0.01 6.36 -14.78
CA PHE A 114 -0.16 5.95 -16.18
C PHE A 114 -0.46 4.46 -16.30
N GLY A 115 -1.15 4.08 -17.38
CA GLY A 115 -1.41 2.67 -17.72
C GLY A 115 -2.21 1.92 -16.65
N GLY A 116 -3.04 2.62 -15.87
CA GLY A 116 -3.84 2.03 -14.78
C GLY A 116 -3.03 1.71 -13.51
N ALA A 117 -1.88 2.35 -13.30
CA ALA A 117 -1.25 2.36 -11.98
C ALA A 117 -2.10 3.15 -10.98
N ASP A 118 -2.13 2.72 -9.72
CA ASP A 118 -2.70 3.47 -8.60
C ASP A 118 -1.63 3.57 -7.51
N TRP A 119 -1.18 4.78 -7.22
CA TRP A 119 -0.12 5.05 -6.26
C TRP A 119 -0.55 4.73 -4.83
N ARG A 120 -1.80 5.03 -4.47
CA ARG A 120 -2.32 4.85 -3.11
C ARG A 120 -2.38 3.37 -2.77
N ASP A 121 -2.89 2.55 -3.69
CA ASP A 121 -2.94 1.10 -3.55
C ASP A 121 -1.54 0.50 -3.46
N LEU A 122 -0.61 1.00 -4.26
CA LEU A 122 0.78 0.54 -4.22
C LEU A 122 1.50 0.95 -2.94
N CYS A 123 1.12 2.07 -2.31
CA CYS A 123 1.67 2.50 -1.02
C CYS A 123 1.16 1.67 0.16
N ALA A 124 0.01 1.03 0.04
CA ALA A 124 -0.61 0.29 1.14
C ALA A 124 0.23 -0.93 1.55
N THR A 125 0.67 -0.97 2.81
CA THR A 125 1.30 -2.16 3.38
C THR A 125 0.26 -3.11 3.98
N THR A 126 0.61 -4.39 4.16
CA THR A 126 -0.24 -5.34 4.89
C THR A 126 -0.53 -4.88 6.33
N SER A 127 0.41 -4.17 6.95
CA SER A 127 0.22 -3.58 8.29
C SER A 127 -0.83 -2.47 8.27
N ASP A 128 -0.81 -1.62 7.22
CA ASP A 128 -1.79 -0.54 7.05
C ASP A 128 -3.19 -1.11 6.85
N LYS A 129 -3.33 -2.15 5.98
CA LYS A 129 -4.59 -2.87 5.80
C LYS A 129 -5.12 -3.45 7.13
N HIS A 130 -4.25 -4.03 7.96
CA HIS A 130 -4.66 -4.55 9.27
C HIS A 130 -5.09 -3.45 10.25
N LEU A 131 -4.44 -2.29 10.23
CA LEU A 131 -4.82 -1.14 11.06
C LEU A 131 -6.18 -0.59 10.62
N ALA A 132 -6.36 -0.31 9.32
CA ALA A 132 -7.62 0.16 8.77
C ALA A 132 -8.78 -0.80 9.11
N LEU A 133 -8.60 -2.11 8.93
CA LEU A 133 -9.58 -3.12 9.32
C LEU A 133 -9.92 -3.08 10.83
N ARG A 134 -8.96 -2.75 11.71
CA ARG A 134 -9.24 -2.59 13.15
C ARG A 134 -10.06 -1.35 13.43
N GLU A 135 -9.74 -0.24 12.76
CA GLU A 135 -10.43 1.04 12.92
C GLU A 135 -11.87 0.97 12.37
N MET A 136 -12.08 0.41 11.18
CA MET A 136 -13.41 0.11 10.64
C MET A 136 -14.27 -0.66 11.65
N ARG A 137 -13.73 -1.74 12.23
CA ARG A 137 -14.45 -2.54 13.24
C ARG A 137 -14.72 -1.78 14.54
N ALA A 138 -13.84 -0.87 14.94
CA ALA A 138 -14.05 -0.01 16.11
C ALA A 138 -15.18 0.97 15.84
N PHE A 139 -15.11 1.69 14.71
CA PHE A 139 -16.13 2.63 14.26
C PHE A 139 -17.51 1.97 14.15
N ILE A 140 -17.60 0.78 13.54
CA ILE A 140 -18.84 -0.01 13.45
C ILE A 140 -19.43 -0.29 14.84
N ARG A 141 -18.62 -0.67 15.84
CA ARG A 141 -19.10 -0.94 17.20
C ARG A 141 -19.56 0.34 17.90
N GLU A 142 -18.73 1.38 17.82
CA GLU A 142 -18.95 2.64 18.53
C GLU A 142 -20.21 3.35 18.04
N ASN A 143 -20.50 3.26 16.74
CA ASN A 143 -21.67 3.86 16.10
C ASN A 143 -22.84 2.88 15.94
N ASN A 144 -22.69 1.65 16.46
CA ASN A 144 -23.69 0.60 16.37
C ASN A 144 -24.23 0.37 14.94
N ILE A 145 -23.34 0.39 13.95
CA ILE A 145 -23.72 0.22 12.55
C ILE A 145 -23.97 -1.26 12.31
N VAL A 146 -25.22 -1.61 12.03
CA VAL A 146 -25.61 -3.01 11.82
C VAL A 146 -25.79 -3.37 10.36
N ASP A 147 -26.05 -2.40 9.49
CA ASP A 147 -26.27 -2.57 8.05
C ASP A 147 -25.02 -2.21 7.24
N PHE A 148 -24.56 -3.14 6.41
CA PHE A 148 -23.31 -2.99 5.68
C PHE A 148 -23.36 -1.86 4.65
N TYR A 149 -24.48 -1.68 3.95
CA TYR A 149 -24.62 -0.57 2.99
C TYR A 149 -24.46 0.80 3.67
N LEU A 150 -25.01 0.98 4.89
CA LEU A 150 -24.89 2.23 5.63
C LEU A 150 -23.45 2.53 6.05
N PHE A 151 -22.68 1.48 6.39
CA PHE A 151 -21.25 1.62 6.65
C PHE A 151 -20.49 1.97 5.37
N TRP A 152 -20.86 1.36 4.24
CA TRP A 152 -20.22 1.60 2.94
C TRP A 152 -20.46 3.03 2.46
N ASP A 153 -21.71 3.49 2.40
CA ASP A 153 -22.06 4.85 2.00
C ASP A 153 -21.33 5.90 2.86
N TRP A 154 -21.19 5.63 4.16
CA TRP A 154 -20.42 6.51 5.04
C TRP A 154 -18.93 6.55 4.67
N CYS A 155 -18.33 5.42 4.30
CA CYS A 155 -16.94 5.36 3.86
C CYS A 155 -16.74 6.14 2.56
N ASP A 156 -17.65 6.00 1.58
CA ASP A 156 -17.58 6.73 0.31
C ASP A 156 -17.57 8.26 0.53
N GLU A 157 -18.36 8.74 1.49
CA GLU A 157 -18.48 10.17 1.78
C GLU A 157 -17.37 10.73 2.68
N HIS A 158 -16.78 9.91 3.56
CA HIS A 158 -15.95 10.40 4.68
C HIS A 158 -14.57 9.79 4.76
N ASN A 159 -14.30 8.65 4.10
CA ASN A 159 -13.05 7.92 4.21
C ASN A 159 -12.71 7.12 2.94
N ASP A 160 -12.10 7.80 1.96
CA ASP A 160 -11.66 7.24 0.68
C ASP A 160 -10.74 6.01 0.85
N GLU A 161 -9.84 6.02 1.85
CA GLU A 161 -8.98 4.87 2.14
C GLU A 161 -9.81 3.63 2.49
N TRP A 162 -10.80 3.79 3.38
CA TRP A 162 -11.66 2.69 3.78
C TRP A 162 -12.55 2.21 2.64
N SER A 163 -13.08 3.12 1.82
CA SER A 163 -13.84 2.80 0.62
C SER A 163 -13.05 1.90 -0.33
N ARG A 164 -11.85 2.34 -0.73
CA ARG A 164 -10.98 1.55 -1.64
C ARG A 164 -10.61 0.20 -1.07
N LEU A 165 -10.33 0.13 0.23
CA LEU A 165 -10.04 -1.14 0.88
C LEU A 165 -11.22 -2.10 0.84
N LEU A 166 -12.46 -1.60 1.00
CA LEU A 166 -13.66 -2.41 0.85
C LEU A 166 -13.83 -2.90 -0.60
N ASP A 167 -13.64 -2.04 -1.59
CA ASP A 167 -13.71 -2.38 -3.02
C ASP A 167 -12.69 -3.47 -3.42
N ASP A 168 -11.47 -3.39 -2.90
CA ASP A 168 -10.36 -4.28 -3.28
C ASP A 168 -10.41 -5.63 -2.54
N SER A 169 -10.30 -5.62 -1.21
CA SER A 169 -9.88 -6.83 -0.47
C SER A 169 -10.47 -6.99 0.94
N CYS A 170 -11.12 -5.97 1.48
CA CYS A 170 -11.59 -5.96 2.88
C CYS A 170 -13.10 -6.20 3.04
N CYS A 171 -13.90 -6.08 1.97
CA CYS A 171 -15.37 -6.22 2.01
C CYS A 171 -15.81 -7.48 2.76
N TYR A 172 -15.31 -8.66 2.36
CA TYR A 172 -15.67 -9.93 2.98
C TYR A 172 -15.39 -9.98 4.50
N ALA A 173 -14.24 -9.45 4.92
CA ALA A 173 -13.84 -9.45 6.32
C ALA A 173 -14.75 -8.57 7.19
N ILE A 174 -15.13 -7.40 6.66
CA ILE A 174 -16.03 -6.47 7.35
C ILE A 174 -17.47 -6.98 7.35
N GLU A 175 -17.98 -7.47 6.23
CA GLU A 175 -19.33 -8.03 6.14
C GLU A 175 -19.52 -9.20 7.11
N HIS A 176 -18.56 -10.13 7.16
CA HIS A 176 -18.58 -11.24 8.12
C HIS A 176 -18.55 -10.77 9.58
N TYR A 177 -17.73 -9.76 9.87
CA TYR A 177 -17.67 -9.17 11.19
C TYR A 177 -19.01 -8.54 11.59
N MET A 178 -19.62 -7.75 10.70
CA MET A 178 -20.91 -7.09 10.94
C MET A 178 -22.03 -8.11 11.11
N ARG A 179 -22.05 -9.18 10.33
CA ARG A 179 -23.03 -10.28 10.49
C ARG A 179 -22.92 -10.92 11.87
N SER A 180 -21.70 -11.18 12.34
CA SER A 180 -21.45 -11.69 13.70
C SER A 180 -21.87 -10.67 14.77
N PHE A 181 -21.54 -9.40 14.59
CA PHE A 181 -21.90 -8.32 15.50
C PHE A 181 -23.42 -8.17 15.65
N ARG A 182 -24.16 -8.14 14.53
CA ARG A 182 -25.62 -8.09 14.50
C ARG A 182 -26.23 -9.31 15.20
N ALA A 183 -25.74 -10.52 14.91
CA ALA A 183 -26.21 -11.73 15.58
C ALA A 183 -25.97 -11.67 17.10
N ALA A 184 -24.81 -11.18 17.50
CA ALA A 184 -24.44 -11.02 18.91
C ALA A 184 -25.34 -10.04 19.68
N GLN A 185 -26.01 -9.10 19.01
CA GLN A 185 -26.98 -8.19 19.63
C GLN A 185 -28.34 -8.86 19.91
N VAL A 186 -28.70 -9.87 19.13
CA VAL A 186 -29.95 -10.62 19.28
C VAL A 186 -29.76 -11.79 20.27
N VAL A 187 -28.55 -12.33 20.37
CA VAL A 187 -28.17 -13.43 21.25
C VAL A 187 -27.87 -12.90 22.65
N THR A 188 -28.70 -13.26 23.63
CA THR A 188 -28.54 -12.87 25.03
C THR A 188 -27.29 -13.50 25.66
N GLN A 189 -26.82 -12.97 26.79
CA GLN A 189 -25.69 -13.57 27.51
C GLN A 189 -26.00 -15.01 27.94
N GLU A 190 -27.26 -15.32 28.28
CA GLU A 190 -27.74 -16.67 28.58
C GLU A 190 -27.63 -17.61 27.38
N ASP A 191 -27.98 -17.15 26.17
CA ASP A 191 -27.83 -17.94 24.95
C ASP A 191 -26.35 -18.27 24.65
N ARG A 192 -25.44 -17.32 24.91
CA ARG A 192 -23.99 -17.52 24.75
C ARG A 192 -23.44 -18.52 25.74
N ASP A 193 -23.91 -18.47 26.98
CA ASP A 193 -23.48 -19.39 28.04
C ASP A 193 -24.07 -20.79 27.83
N ALA A 194 -25.30 -20.90 27.30
CA ALA A 194 -25.89 -22.17 26.85
C ALA A 194 -25.12 -22.80 25.67
N LEU A 195 -24.67 -21.99 24.70
CA LEU A 195 -23.81 -22.43 23.59
C LEU A 195 -22.43 -22.91 24.08
N ARG A 196 -21.83 -22.22 25.06
CA ARG A 196 -20.57 -22.64 25.70
C ARG A 196 -20.74 -23.94 26.47
N ALA A 197 -21.84 -24.12 27.20
CA ALA A 197 -22.15 -25.35 27.92
C ALA A 197 -22.32 -26.55 26.98
N LYS A 198 -23.03 -26.39 25.84
CA LYS A 198 -23.14 -27.44 24.81
C LYS A 198 -21.78 -27.87 24.23
N ARG A 199 -20.85 -26.92 24.07
CA ARG A 199 -19.51 -27.21 23.56
C ARG A 199 -18.64 -28.01 24.55
N VAL A 200 -19.00 -28.00 25.84
CA VAL A 200 -18.34 -28.80 26.89
C VAL A 200 -18.94 -30.22 26.94
N ASP A 201 -20.25 -30.36 26.72
CA ASP A 201 -20.90 -31.68 26.64
C ASP A 201 -20.50 -32.48 25.39
N ASP A 202 -20.24 -31.81 24.26
CA ASP A 202 -19.89 -32.47 22.99
C ASP A 202 -18.38 -32.82 22.85
N GLY A 203 -17.56 -32.67 23.90
CA GLY A 203 -16.11 -32.80 23.77
C GLY A 203 -15.34 -33.30 24.98
N CYS A 204 -15.39 -34.61 25.26
CA CYS A 204 -14.19 -35.44 25.54
C CYS A 204 -14.54 -36.95 25.63
N HIS A 205 -14.69 -37.63 24.49
CA HIS A 205 -14.38 -39.06 24.38
C HIS A 205 -13.25 -39.23 23.38
N THR A 206 -12.03 -38.90 23.80
CA THR A 206 -10.83 -39.50 23.20
C THR A 206 -10.37 -40.61 24.13
N ASP A 207 -10.75 -41.85 23.80
CA ASP A 207 -10.18 -43.06 24.39
C ASP A 207 -8.70 -43.14 24.03
N CYS A 208 -7.84 -42.59 24.89
CA CYS A 208 -6.42 -42.90 24.89
C CYS A 208 -6.22 -44.23 25.62
N GLN A 209 -6.23 -45.35 24.89
CA GLN A 209 -5.71 -46.61 25.40
C GLN A 209 -4.19 -46.50 25.56
N THR A 210 -3.75 -46.50 26.82
CA THR A 210 -2.36 -46.65 27.25
C THR A 210 -1.85 -48.05 26.89
N GLY A 211 -1.01 -48.16 25.86
CA GLY A 211 -0.16 -49.32 25.63
C GLY A 211 1.14 -49.20 26.41
N ALA A 212 1.22 -49.89 27.55
CA ALA A 212 2.43 -50.04 28.34
C ALA A 212 3.47 -50.87 27.58
N ILE A 213 4.70 -50.36 27.48
CA ILE A 213 5.88 -51.13 27.10
C ILE A 213 6.33 -51.90 28.35
N GLN A 214 6.34 -53.23 28.30
CA GLN A 214 7.09 -54.07 29.23
C GLN A 214 8.29 -54.68 28.50
N SER A 215 9.47 -54.48 29.12
CA SER A 215 10.80 -55.11 28.98
C SER A 215 11.18 -55.79 27.67
#